data_AF-C9QK71-F1
#
_entry.id   AF-C9QK71-F1
#
_cell.length_a   1.000
_cell.length_b   1.000
_cell.length_c   1.000
_cell.angle_alpha   90.00
_cell.angle_beta   90.00
_cell.angle_gamma   90.00
#
_symmetry.space_group_name_H-M   'P 1'
#
loop_
_entity.id
_entity.type
_entity.pdbx_description
1 polymer ?
#
loop_
_entity_poly.entity_id
_entity_poly.type
_entity_poly.pdbx_seq_one_letter_code
_entity_poly.pdbx_strand_id
1 'polypeptide(L)'
;MTKRLELELDIYYEEISDLEDLKSAITDSVIENELEFTSRTGVLCSQADVRASYLEGSLDVEHIEFSTQNIFDDNQELIQNVSGTISVSFEYDAYYGCKDMDNGDQIDDAWGFELSGEKLKFCLEIPEERYDEI
;
A
#
# COMPACT_ATOMS: atom_id res chain seq x y z
N MET A 1 20.18 10.28 3.90
CA MET A 1 18.91 11.05 3.87
C MET A 1 17.85 10.01 3.55
N THR A 2 16.87 9.82 4.43
CA THR A 2 15.77 8.88 4.19
C THR A 2 14.97 9.34 2.98
N LYS A 3 14.88 8.50 1.95
CA LYS A 3 14.00 8.76 0.79
C LYS A 3 12.55 8.57 1.22
N ARG A 4 11.63 9.32 0.64
CA ARG A 4 10.19 9.19 0.90
C ARG A 4 9.43 9.13 -0.41
N LEU A 5 8.40 8.30 -0.43
CA LEU A 5 7.39 8.22 -1.46
C LEU A 5 6.19 9.06 -0.99
N GLU A 6 5.90 10.12 -1.72
CA GLU A 6 4.73 10.97 -1.50
C GLU A 6 3.74 10.70 -2.64
N LEU A 7 2.56 10.18 -2.30
CA LEU A 7 1.51 9.85 -3.26
C LEU A 7 0.21 10.54 -2.86
N GLU A 8 -0.53 10.98 -3.87
CA GLU A 8 -1.90 11.44 -3.75
C GLU A 8 -2.74 10.74 -4.81
N LEU A 9 -3.64 9.87 -4.37
CA LEU A 9 -4.54 9.09 -5.20
C LEU A 9 -5.95 9.65 -5.11
N ASP A 10 -6.67 9.62 -6.23
CA ASP A 10 -8.10 9.86 -6.26
C ASP A 10 -8.82 8.59 -5.80
N ILE A 11 -9.78 8.74 -4.88
CA ILE A 11 -10.75 7.70 -4.56
C ILE A 11 -12.09 8.07 -5.20
N TYR A 12 -12.70 7.10 -5.86
CA TYR A 12 -14.00 7.27 -6.52
C TYR A 12 -15.04 6.43 -5.80
N TYR A 13 -16.10 7.08 -5.34
CA TYR A 13 -17.27 6.43 -4.77
C TYR A 13 -18.52 7.23 -5.17
N GLU A 14 -19.58 6.55 -5.61
CA GLU A 14 -20.82 7.23 -6.00
C GLU A 14 -21.60 7.72 -4.76
N GLU A 15 -21.72 6.86 -3.75
CA GLU A 15 -22.27 7.17 -2.43
C GLU A 15 -21.54 6.30 -1.40
N ILE A 16 -21.04 6.89 -0.30
CA ILE A 16 -20.57 6.12 0.86
C ILE A 16 -21.75 5.96 1.79
N SER A 17 -22.30 4.75 1.87
CA SER A 17 -23.43 4.45 2.76
C SER A 17 -22.97 3.99 4.14
N ASP A 18 -21.79 3.37 4.22
CA ASP A 18 -21.16 2.95 5.47
C ASP A 18 -19.62 2.88 5.42
N LEU A 19 -19.02 2.40 6.52
CA LEU A 19 -17.57 2.25 6.65
C LEU A 19 -16.97 1.22 5.68
N GLU A 20 -17.70 0.16 5.37
CA GLU A 20 -17.20 -0.91 4.51
C GLU A 20 -17.15 -0.44 3.05
N ASP A 21 -18.11 0.38 2.62
CA ASP A 21 -18.05 1.05 1.31
C ASP A 21 -16.80 1.93 1.17
N LEU A 22 -16.49 2.72 2.21
CA LEU A 22 -15.29 3.56 2.21
C LEU A 22 -14.00 2.72 2.16
N LYS A 23 -13.94 1.63 2.92
CA LYS A 23 -12.79 0.71 2.87
C LYS A 23 -12.65 0.09 1.49
N SER A 24 -13.74 -0.33 0.86
CA SER A 24 -13.72 -0.85 -0.51
C SER A 24 -13.16 0.18 -1.48
N ALA A 25 -13.63 1.43 -1.43
CA ALA A 25 -13.13 2.49 -2.31
C ALA A 25 -11.64 2.80 -2.10
N ILE A 26 -11.15 2.76 -0.84
CA ILE A 26 -9.72 2.89 -0.54
C ILE A 26 -8.94 1.70 -1.09
N THR A 27 -9.41 0.47 -0.86
CA THR A 27 -8.79 -0.76 -1.36
C THR A 27 -8.66 -0.72 -2.88
N ASP A 28 -9.76 -0.44 -3.58
CA ASP A 28 -9.80 -0.40 -5.04
C ASP A 28 -8.81 0.65 -5.57
N SER A 29 -8.79 1.86 -4.99
CA SER A 29 -7.85 2.92 -5.38
C SER A 29 -6.38 2.51 -5.18
N VAL A 30 -6.06 1.81 -4.09
CA VAL A 30 -4.69 1.32 -3.84
C VAL A 30 -4.29 0.25 -4.86
N ILE A 31 -5.15 -0.73 -5.11
CA ILE A 31 -4.89 -1.83 -6.06
C ILE A 31 -4.79 -1.31 -7.50
N GLU A 32 -5.69 -0.42 -7.92
CA GLU A 32 -5.67 0.17 -9.27
C GLU A 32 -4.42 1.01 -9.53
N ASN A 33 -3.80 1.55 -8.47
CA ASN A 33 -2.58 2.36 -8.53
C ASN A 33 -1.35 1.63 -7.99
N GLU A 34 -1.36 0.30 -7.95
CA GLU A 34 -0.28 -0.56 -7.45
C GLU A 34 1.12 -0.11 -7.92
N LEU A 35 1.24 0.23 -9.21
CA LEU A 35 2.52 0.59 -9.83
C LEU A 35 3.17 1.84 -9.24
N GLU A 36 2.39 2.75 -8.64
CA GLU A 36 2.90 3.96 -7.97
C GLU A 36 3.72 3.60 -6.70
N PHE A 37 3.47 2.42 -6.12
CA PHE A 37 4.16 1.93 -4.92
C PHE A 37 5.46 1.18 -5.22
N THR A 38 5.76 0.90 -6.50
CA THR A 38 6.92 0.09 -6.94
C THR A 38 8.26 0.59 -6.42
N SER A 39 8.42 1.91 -6.25
CA SER A 39 9.64 2.50 -5.70
C SER A 39 9.92 2.11 -4.24
N ARG A 40 8.87 1.80 -3.46
CA ARG A 40 8.99 1.26 -2.10
C ARG A 40 8.98 -0.26 -2.11
N THR A 41 7.99 -0.89 -2.76
CA THR A 41 7.82 -2.35 -2.74
C THR A 41 9.02 -3.04 -3.38
N GLY A 42 9.55 -2.53 -4.49
CA GLY A 42 10.76 -3.07 -5.11
C GLY A 42 11.99 -3.03 -4.18
N VAL A 43 12.14 -2.00 -3.35
CA VAL A 43 13.21 -1.96 -2.34
C VAL A 43 12.96 -3.01 -1.27
N LEU A 44 11.73 -3.17 -0.78
CA LEU A 44 11.39 -4.19 0.22
C LEU A 44 11.65 -5.60 -0.32
N CYS A 45 11.26 -5.89 -1.57
CA CYS A 45 11.61 -7.13 -2.27
C CYS A 45 13.13 -7.33 -2.29
N SER A 46 13.90 -6.32 -2.73
CA SER A 46 15.36 -6.43 -2.81
C SER A 46 16.06 -6.63 -1.45
N GLN A 47 15.42 -6.19 -0.36
CA GLN A 47 15.91 -6.41 1.00
C GLN A 47 15.64 -7.82 1.50
N ALA A 48 14.51 -8.42 1.10
CA ALA A 48 14.22 -9.83 1.34
C ALA A 48 15.20 -10.72 0.56
N ASP A 49 15.43 -10.39 -0.72
CA ASP A 49 16.38 -11.06 -1.59
C ASP A 49 16.89 -10.11 -2.68
N VAL A 50 18.21 -9.98 -2.84
CA VAL A 50 18.84 -9.07 -3.81
C VAL A 50 18.46 -9.36 -5.27
N ARG A 51 17.96 -10.56 -5.56
CA ARG A 51 17.49 -10.99 -6.88
C ARG A 51 15.97 -10.96 -7.00
N ALA A 52 15.26 -10.58 -5.95
CA ALA A 52 13.82 -10.44 -5.96
C ALA A 52 13.40 -9.27 -6.85
N SER A 53 12.37 -9.52 -7.63
CA SER A 53 11.58 -8.50 -8.28
C SER A 53 10.16 -8.58 -7.75
N TYR A 54 9.57 -7.41 -7.49
CA TYR A 54 8.15 -7.28 -7.24
C TYR A 54 7.33 -7.97 -8.34
N LEU A 55 6.30 -8.73 -7.95
CA LEU A 55 5.38 -9.38 -8.87
C LEU A 55 4.16 -8.48 -9.11
N GLU A 56 4.01 -7.94 -10.32
CA GLU A 56 2.88 -7.08 -10.68
C GLU A 56 1.53 -7.83 -10.60
N GLY A 57 0.51 -7.17 -10.06
CA GLY A 57 -0.83 -7.73 -9.81
C GLY A 57 -0.91 -8.57 -8.53
N SER A 58 0.12 -8.52 -7.68
CA SER A 58 0.15 -9.25 -6.40
C SER A 58 -0.19 -8.39 -5.18
N LEU A 59 -0.35 -7.08 -5.32
CA LEU A 59 -0.69 -6.23 -4.18
C LEU A 59 -2.11 -6.53 -3.71
N ASP A 60 -2.23 -6.87 -2.44
CA ASP A 60 -3.51 -7.01 -1.77
C ASP A 60 -3.61 -6.09 -0.53
N VAL A 61 -4.82 -5.67 -0.23
CA VAL A 61 -5.14 -4.86 0.94
C VAL A 61 -5.88 -5.74 1.95
N GLU A 62 -5.12 -6.25 2.92
CA GLU A 62 -5.59 -7.20 3.93
C GLU A 62 -6.52 -6.53 4.96
N HIS A 63 -6.17 -5.31 5.38
CA HIS A 63 -6.88 -4.63 6.46
C HIS A 63 -6.74 -3.11 6.40
N ILE A 64 -7.82 -2.40 6.71
CA ILE A 64 -7.82 -0.94 6.87
C ILE A 64 -8.30 -0.60 8.28
N GLU A 65 -7.44 0.07 9.04
CA GLU A 65 -7.73 0.56 10.38
C GLU A 65 -7.69 2.08 10.41
N PHE A 66 -8.78 2.72 10.83
CA PHE A 66 -8.82 4.17 11.02
C PHE A 66 -8.33 4.56 12.41
N SER A 67 -7.55 5.63 12.51
CA SER A 67 -7.01 6.16 13.76
C SER A 67 -8.09 6.68 14.72
N THR A 68 -9.29 6.95 14.20
CA THR A 68 -10.44 7.48 14.95
C THR A 68 -11.64 6.58 14.81
N GLN A 69 -12.37 6.36 15.90
CA GLN A 69 -13.59 5.53 15.89
C GLN A 69 -14.76 6.20 15.16
N ASN A 70 -14.83 7.53 15.21
CA ASN A 70 -15.85 8.31 14.51
C ASN A 70 -15.23 8.87 13.24
N ILE A 71 -15.67 8.34 12.11
CA ILE A 71 -15.27 8.76 10.76
C ILE A 71 -16.42 9.43 10.00
N PHE A 72 -17.65 9.25 10.48
CA PHE A 72 -18.84 9.95 10.00
C PHE A 72 -19.34 10.91 11.07
N ASP A 73 -19.87 12.05 10.64
CA ASP A 73 -20.52 13.01 11.51
C ASP A 73 -21.96 12.59 11.85
N ASP A 74 -22.67 13.44 12.61
CA ASP A 74 -24.06 13.16 13.02
C ASP A 74 -25.05 13.12 11.83
N ASN A 75 -24.67 13.64 10.66
CA ASN A 75 -25.45 13.61 9.42
C ASN A 75 -25.06 12.44 8.51
N GLN A 76 -24.19 11.53 8.97
CA GLN A 76 -23.60 10.45 8.18
C GLN A 76 -22.69 10.93 7.03
N GLU A 77 -22.15 12.15 7.12
CA GLU A 77 -21.17 12.66 6.18
C GLU A 77 -19.74 12.32 6.65
N LEU A 78 -18.84 12.02 5.71
CA LEU A 78 -17.44 11.75 6.01
C LEU A 78 -16.80 12.96 6.70
N ILE A 79 -16.20 12.76 7.86
CA ILE A 79 -15.47 13.80 8.59
C ILE A 79 -14.27 14.24 7.74
N GLN A 80 -14.02 15.54 7.70
CA GLN A 80 -12.85 16.07 7.01
C GLN A 80 -11.54 15.58 7.67
N ASN A 81 -10.63 15.06 6.85
CA ASN A 81 -9.30 14.61 7.25
C ASN A 81 -9.32 13.45 8.25
N VAL A 82 -9.65 12.26 7.75
CA VAL A 82 -9.46 11.02 8.52
C VAL A 82 -8.08 10.44 8.20
N SER A 83 -7.50 9.70 9.13
CA SER A 83 -6.22 9.02 8.92
C SER A 83 -6.31 7.58 9.40
N GLY A 84 -5.39 6.75 8.95
CA GLY A 84 -5.36 5.35 9.35
C GLY A 84 -4.11 4.64 8.86
N THR A 85 -4.18 3.32 8.95
CA THR A 85 -3.16 2.39 8.46
C THR A 85 -3.81 1.38 7.54
N ILE A 86 -3.19 1.13 6.40
CA ILE A 86 -3.51 0.04 5.48
C ILE A 86 -2.47 -1.05 5.69
N SER A 87 -2.91 -2.25 6.04
CA SER A 87 -2.07 -3.45 6.02
C SER A 87 -2.16 -4.05 4.63
N VAL A 88 -1.02 -4.24 3.99
CA VAL A 88 -0.92 -4.77 2.63
C VAL A 88 -0.02 -5.99 2.59
N SER A 89 -0.26 -6.85 1.61
CA SER A 89 0.62 -7.95 1.26
C SER A 89 0.98 -7.87 -0.22
N PHE A 90 2.16 -8.36 -0.57
CA PHE A 90 2.56 -8.51 -1.97
C PHE A 90 3.63 -9.57 -2.16
N GLU A 91 3.72 -10.11 -3.37
CA GLU A 91 4.64 -11.19 -3.71
C GLU A 91 5.89 -10.69 -4.45
N TYR A 92 6.96 -11.47 -4.38
CA TYR A 92 8.15 -11.29 -5.20
C TYR A 92 8.66 -12.61 -5.79
N ASP A 93 9.28 -12.51 -6.96
CA ASP A 93 9.99 -13.62 -7.62
C ASP A 93 11.49 -13.39 -7.56
N ALA A 94 12.26 -14.40 -7.15
CA ALA A 94 13.72 -14.36 -7.15
C ALA A 94 14.33 -15.32 -8.18
N TYR A 95 15.21 -14.79 -9.04
CA TYR A 95 15.79 -15.57 -10.15
C TYR A 95 17.16 -16.19 -9.80
N TYR A 96 17.21 -17.52 -9.65
CA TYR A 96 18.42 -18.26 -9.27
C TYR A 96 19.16 -18.99 -10.40
N GLY A 97 18.77 -18.78 -11.66
CA GLY A 97 19.53 -19.22 -12.83
C GLY A 97 19.56 -20.74 -13.10
N CYS A 98 18.93 -21.58 -12.27
CA CYS A 98 18.77 -23.01 -12.53
C CYS A 98 17.41 -23.53 -12.00
N LYS A 99 16.43 -23.55 -12.91
CA LYS A 99 15.26 -24.44 -12.99
C LYS A 99 14.18 -24.51 -11.92
N ASP A 100 14.38 -23.96 -10.73
CA ASP A 100 13.29 -23.84 -9.75
C ASP A 100 13.06 -22.34 -9.48
N MET A 101 11.95 -21.81 -10.03
CA MET A 101 11.34 -20.62 -9.46
C MET A 101 10.73 -21.10 -8.14
N ASP A 102 11.30 -20.69 -7.01
CA ASP A 102 10.56 -20.80 -5.76
C ASP A 102 9.30 -19.94 -5.93
N ASN A 103 8.13 -20.55 -5.71
CA ASN A 103 6.84 -19.86 -5.79
C ASN A 103 6.92 -18.60 -4.91
N GLY A 104 6.42 -17.47 -5.42
CA GLY A 104 6.58 -16.15 -4.83
C GLY A 104 6.46 -16.14 -3.31
N ASP A 105 7.49 -15.61 -2.66
CA ASP A 105 7.44 -15.33 -1.24
C ASP A 105 6.63 -14.05 -1.02
N GLN A 106 5.90 -13.99 0.09
CA GLN A 106 5.05 -12.87 0.44
C GLN A 106 5.76 -11.92 1.41
N ILE A 107 5.59 -10.61 1.19
CA ILE A 107 5.98 -9.55 2.11
C ILE A 107 4.71 -8.87 2.61
N ASP A 108 4.62 -8.70 3.93
CA ASP A 108 3.59 -7.91 4.58
C ASP A 108 4.16 -6.54 4.99
N ASP A 109 3.39 -5.48 4.79
CA ASP A 109 3.76 -4.11 5.14
C ASP A 109 2.56 -3.31 5.67
N ALA A 110 2.84 -2.17 6.32
CA ALA A 110 1.81 -1.29 6.88
C ALA A 110 2.05 0.16 6.45
N TRP A 111 1.05 0.76 5.80
CA TRP A 111 1.12 2.08 5.19
C TRP A 111 0.19 3.06 5.90
N GLY A 112 0.76 4.10 6.49
CA GLY A 112 -0.02 5.21 7.03
C GLY A 112 -0.63 6.04 5.91
N PHE A 113 -1.89 6.42 6.05
CA PHE A 113 -2.60 7.25 5.09
C PHE A 113 -3.34 8.41 5.75
N GLU A 114 -3.59 9.46 4.97
CA GLU A 114 -4.52 10.54 5.26
C GLU A 114 -5.55 10.64 4.13
N LEU A 115 -6.82 10.77 4.49
CA LEU A 115 -7.91 10.94 3.56
C LEU A 115 -8.55 12.32 3.76
N SER A 116 -8.43 13.17 2.74
CA SER A 116 -8.97 14.53 2.73
C SER A 116 -9.96 14.69 1.58
N GLY A 117 -11.25 14.51 1.85
CA GLY A 117 -12.26 14.46 0.80
C GLY A 117 -12.06 13.19 -0.03
N GLU A 118 -11.95 13.34 -1.35
CA GLU A 118 -11.71 12.24 -2.30
C GLU A 118 -10.21 11.99 -2.58
N LYS A 119 -9.32 12.52 -1.75
CA LYS A 119 -7.87 12.39 -1.93
C LYS A 119 -7.24 11.54 -0.83
N LEU A 120 -6.73 10.38 -1.21
CA LEU A 120 -5.97 9.47 -0.37
C LEU A 120 -4.48 9.78 -0.49
N LYS A 121 -3.83 10.11 0.63
CA LYS A 121 -2.45 10.59 0.67
C LYS A 121 -1.57 9.65 1.45
N PHE A 122 -0.39 9.39 0.91
CA PHE A 122 0.63 8.57 1.55
C PHE A 122 1.94 9.34 1.65
N CYS A 123 2.64 9.14 2.77
CA CYS A 123 4.02 9.58 2.97
C CYS A 123 4.81 8.40 3.53
N LEU A 124 5.31 7.56 2.62
CA LEU A 124 5.95 6.30 2.98
C LEU A 124 7.47 6.44 2.95
N GLU A 125 8.14 6.00 4.00
CA GLU A 125 9.60 5.97 4.00
C GLU A 125 10.10 4.89 3.04
N ILE A 126 10.98 5.22 2.11
CA ILE A 126 11.62 4.21 1.28
C ILE A 126 12.86 3.75 2.05
N PRO A 127 12.95 2.46 2.45
CA PRO A 127 14.12 1.93 3.12
C PRO A 127 15.40 2.15 2.30
N GLU A 128 16.56 2.13 2.95
CA GLU A 128 17.82 2.16 2.21
C GLU A 128 18.04 0.82 1.48
N GLU A 129 18.51 0.88 0.23
CA GLU A 129 18.89 -0.31 -0.53
C GLU A 129 19.97 -1.08 0.24
N ARG A 130 19.80 -2.40 0.41
CA ARG A 130 20.88 -3.25 0.90
C ARG A 130 21.88 -3.48 -0.24
N TYR A 131 22.92 -2.66 -0.28
CA TYR A 131 24.14 -3.02 -1.01
C TYR A 131 24.90 -4.03 -0.15
N ASP A 132 24.54 -5.32 -0.23
CA ASP A 132 25.48 -6.34 0.24
C ASP A 132 26.72 -6.24 -0.66
N GLU A 133 27.84 -5.80 -0.10
CA GLU A 133 29.14 -5.67 -0.76
C GLU A 133 29.47 -6.99 -1.48
N ILE A 134 29.52 -6.96 -2.81
CA ILE A 134 29.97 -8.09 -3.67
C ILE A 134 31.50 -8.06 -3.76
#